data_AF-A0A374BH02-F1
#
_entry.id   AF-A0A374BH02-F1
#
_cell.length_a   1.000
_cell.length_b   1.000
_cell.length_c   1.000
_cell.angle_alpha   90.00
_cell.angle_beta   90.00
_cell.angle_gamma   90.00
#
_symmetry.space_group_name_H-M   'P 1'
#
loop_
_entity.id
_entity.type
_entity.pdbx_description
1 polymer ?
#
loop_
_entity_poly.entity_id
_entity_poly.type
_entity_poly.pdbx_seq_one_letter_code
_entity_poly.pdbx_strand_id
1 'polypeptide(L)'
;MGAAVMMMSSMAIGVSAYTLRFTSGAPSSDNAITTTTTVMATSAGKITVKSTTFAVSVSGAYTQMKCTSHKTNESNVNSVGTYYMNYKGTAVPKAGTPVTVKATLTNYVVSKTVSSKGTITA
;
A
#
# COMPACT_ATOMS: atom_id res chain seq x y z
N MET A 1 -32.33 -12.01 21.47
CA MET A 1 -31.93 -11.35 20.21
C MET A 1 -30.72 -10.48 20.50
N GLY A 2 -29.51 -11.06 20.48
CA GLY A 2 -28.28 -10.32 20.73
C GLY A 2 -27.88 -9.59 19.45
N ALA A 3 -28.03 -8.27 19.44
CA ALA A 3 -27.50 -7.45 18.36
C ALA A 3 -25.97 -7.55 18.40
N ALA A 4 -25.40 -8.30 17.46
CA ALA A 4 -23.98 -8.16 17.16
C ALA A 4 -23.79 -6.74 16.61
N VAL A 5 -23.33 -5.84 17.48
CA VAL A 5 -22.70 -4.58 17.09
C VAL A 5 -21.45 -4.97 16.29
N MET A 6 -21.62 -5.20 14.99
CA MET A 6 -20.48 -5.31 14.09
C MET A 6 -19.85 -3.93 14.06
N MET A 7 -18.66 -3.85 14.64
CA MET A 7 -17.82 -2.67 14.67
C MET A 7 -17.61 -2.19 13.23
N MET A 8 -18.40 -1.20 12.83
CA MET A 8 -18.19 -0.45 11.60
C MET A 8 -16.89 0.31 11.83
N SER A 9 -15.77 -0.30 11.46
CA SER A 9 -14.51 0.43 11.35
C SER A 9 -14.80 1.53 10.35
N SER A 10 -14.88 2.77 10.85
CA SER A 10 -14.92 3.98 10.04
C SER A 10 -13.63 4.04 9.25
N MET A 11 -13.57 3.30 8.15
CA MET A 11 -12.55 3.52 7.14
C MET A 11 -12.83 4.92 6.64
N ALA A 12 -12.05 5.88 7.15
CA ALA A 12 -12.08 7.24 6.69
C ALA A 12 -12.05 7.22 5.16
N ILE A 13 -12.92 8.01 4.53
CA ILE A 13 -12.99 8.09 3.08
C ILE A 13 -11.58 8.32 2.55
N GLY A 14 -11.14 7.45 1.64
CA GLY A 14 -9.81 7.55 1.05
C GLY A 14 -8.72 6.72 1.73
N VAL A 15 -9.00 5.90 2.75
CA VAL A 15 -7.99 5.03 3.38
C VAL A 15 -8.18 3.55 3.01
N SER A 16 -7.12 2.90 2.55
CA SER A 16 -7.10 1.45 2.30
C SER A 16 -5.89 0.77 2.90
N ALA A 17 -6.07 -0.43 3.47
CA ALA A 17 -4.98 -1.24 3.97
C ALA A 17 -4.25 -1.98 2.84
N TYR A 18 -2.94 -2.19 2.99
CA TYR A 18 -2.17 -3.11 2.15
C TYR A 18 -1.39 -4.09 3.03
N THR A 19 -1.22 -5.31 2.54
CA THR A 19 -0.38 -6.33 3.17
C THR A 19 0.32 -7.13 2.09
N LEU A 20 1.64 -7.14 2.15
CA LEU A 20 2.51 -7.94 1.31
C LEU A 20 3.36 -8.84 2.20
N ARG A 21 3.50 -10.09 1.78
CA ARG A 21 4.36 -11.06 2.44
C ARG A 21 4.93 -12.01 1.39
N PHE A 22 6.23 -12.20 1.46
CA PHE A 22 6.91 -13.28 0.79
C PHE A 22 7.63 -14.11 1.85
N THR A 23 7.39 -15.42 1.84
CA THR A 23 8.01 -16.41 2.72
C THR A 23 8.39 -17.61 1.87
N SER A 24 9.67 -18.00 1.91
CA SER A 24 10.15 -19.19 1.22
C SER A 24 9.40 -20.44 1.68
N GLY A 25 8.99 -21.30 0.75
CA GLY A 25 8.30 -22.56 1.07
C GLY A 25 6.86 -22.43 1.55
N ALA A 26 6.31 -21.21 1.67
CA ALA A 26 4.89 -21.01 1.99
C ALA A 26 3.99 -21.29 0.76
N PRO A 27 2.75 -21.74 0.96
CA PRO A 27 1.76 -21.86 -0.11
C PRO A 27 1.59 -20.55 -0.89
N SER A 28 1.26 -20.63 -2.18
CA SER A 28 1.11 -19.44 -3.04
C SER A 28 0.01 -18.49 -2.56
N SER A 29 -1.05 -19.00 -1.93
CA SER A 29 -2.12 -18.22 -1.30
C SER A 29 -1.63 -17.33 -0.14
N ASP A 30 -0.57 -17.75 0.53
CA ASP A 30 0.03 -17.08 1.69
C ASP A 30 1.18 -16.12 1.32
N ASN A 31 1.61 -16.17 0.06
CA ASN A 31 2.66 -15.36 -0.54
C ASN A 31 2.06 -14.26 -1.43
N ALA A 32 1.87 -13.08 -0.84
CA ALA A 32 1.45 -11.88 -1.53
C ALA A 32 2.66 -11.00 -1.89
N ILE A 33 3.10 -11.06 -3.15
CA ILE A 33 4.13 -10.15 -3.69
C ILE A 33 3.55 -8.92 -4.37
N THR A 34 2.23 -8.89 -4.58
CA THR A 34 1.51 -7.77 -5.19
C THR A 34 0.14 -7.61 -4.54
N THR A 35 -0.28 -6.37 -4.35
CA THR A 35 -1.63 -6.02 -3.89
C THR A 35 -2.06 -4.75 -4.61
N THR A 36 -3.31 -4.73 -5.04
CA THR A 36 -3.91 -3.56 -5.68
C THR A 36 -5.05 -3.08 -4.80
N THR A 37 -5.09 -1.79 -4.53
CA THR A 37 -6.18 -1.17 -3.78
C THR A 37 -6.63 0.11 -4.44
N THR A 38 -7.89 0.49 -4.20
CA THR A 38 -8.46 1.75 -4.65
C THR A 38 -8.73 2.62 -3.43
N VAL A 39 -8.36 3.88 -3.52
CA VAL A 39 -8.59 4.92 -2.51
C VAL A 39 -9.24 6.12 -3.18
N MET A 40 -10.11 6.81 -2.45
CA MET A 40 -10.72 8.05 -2.91
C MET A 40 -9.76 9.20 -2.66
N ALA A 41 -9.47 10.00 -3.67
CA ALA A 41 -8.60 11.17 -3.54
C ALA A 41 -9.22 12.20 -2.59
N THR A 42 -8.38 12.91 -1.83
CA THR A 42 -8.80 13.96 -0.87
C THR A 42 -8.50 15.37 -1.37
N SER A 43 -8.04 15.52 -2.62
CA SER A 43 -7.51 16.78 -3.17
C SER A 43 -6.26 17.34 -2.46
N ALA A 44 -5.61 16.55 -1.61
CA ALA A 44 -4.38 16.95 -0.92
C ALA A 44 -3.14 17.07 -1.82
N GLY A 45 -3.24 16.74 -3.11
CA GLY A 45 -2.12 16.83 -4.06
C GLY A 45 -1.07 15.72 -3.90
N LYS A 46 -1.32 14.72 -3.04
CA LYS A 46 -0.42 13.57 -2.83
C LYS A 46 -1.16 12.35 -2.34
N ILE A 47 -0.61 11.17 -2.61
CA ILE A 47 -0.98 9.93 -1.94
C ILE A 47 0.01 9.66 -0.82
N THR A 48 -0.49 9.51 0.40
CA THR A 48 0.28 9.14 1.59
C THR A 48 0.28 7.63 1.76
N VAL A 49 1.46 7.04 1.95
CA VAL A 49 1.63 5.62 2.27
C VAL A 49 2.26 5.53 3.64
N LYS A 50 1.52 5.01 4.61
CA LYS A 50 2.02 4.78 5.97
C LYS A 50 2.36 3.30 6.12
N SER A 51 3.63 2.97 6.23
CA SER A 51 4.10 1.64 6.57
C SER A 51 4.13 1.49 8.09
N THR A 52 3.38 0.51 8.59
CA THR A 52 3.33 0.16 10.02
C THR A 52 4.19 -1.08 10.31
N THR A 53 4.47 -1.88 9.30
CA THR A 53 5.37 -3.03 9.40
C THR A 53 6.23 -3.07 8.15
N PHE A 54 7.54 -3.17 8.35
CA PHE A 54 8.48 -3.52 7.31
C PHE A 54 9.55 -4.42 7.92
N ALA A 55 9.41 -5.73 7.71
CA ALA A 55 10.34 -6.73 8.24
C ALA A 55 11.01 -7.45 7.08
N VAL A 56 12.34 -7.35 7.04
CA VAL A 56 13.16 -7.85 5.94
C VAL A 56 14.32 -8.67 6.50
N SER A 57 14.58 -9.82 5.90
CA SER A 57 15.74 -10.66 6.21
C SER A 57 16.85 -10.57 5.14
N VAL A 58 16.72 -9.61 4.22
CA VAL A 58 17.64 -9.30 3.11
C VAL A 58 17.85 -7.79 3.00
N SER A 59 19.08 -7.37 2.78
CA SER A 59 19.39 -5.96 2.54
C SER A 59 18.90 -5.52 1.17
N GLY A 60 18.35 -4.30 1.09
CA GLY A 60 17.94 -3.66 -0.17
C GLY A 60 16.54 -4.03 -0.69
N ALA A 61 15.76 -4.86 0.00
CA ALA A 61 14.37 -5.09 -0.40
C ALA A 61 13.51 -3.86 -0.13
N TYR A 62 12.50 -3.64 -0.97
CA TYR A 62 11.54 -2.55 -0.79
C TYR A 62 10.18 -2.93 -1.38
N THR A 63 9.14 -2.22 -0.94
CA THR A 63 7.84 -2.25 -1.60
C THR A 63 7.73 -1.06 -2.53
N GLN A 64 7.60 -1.31 -3.83
CA GLN A 64 7.25 -0.28 -4.80
C GLN A 64 5.75 0.00 -4.75
N MET A 65 5.39 1.24 -4.43
CA MET A 65 4.04 1.76 -4.52
C MET A 65 3.91 2.54 -5.81
N LYS A 66 2.90 2.23 -6.63
CA LYS A 66 2.65 2.91 -7.89
C LYS A 66 1.18 3.22 -8.06
N CYS A 67 0.85 4.48 -8.32
CA CYS A 67 -0.51 4.83 -8.74
C CYS A 67 -0.70 4.38 -10.20
N THR A 68 -1.62 3.45 -10.45
CA THR A 68 -1.87 2.97 -11.81
C THR A 68 -2.68 3.98 -12.63
N SER A 69 -3.52 4.77 -11.97
CA SER A 69 -4.26 5.89 -12.59
C SER A 69 -3.34 7.05 -12.98
N HIS A 70 -2.22 7.24 -12.27
CA HIS A 70 -1.23 8.29 -12.53
C HIS A 70 0.18 7.69 -12.47
N LYS A 71 0.61 7.06 -13.58
CA LYS A 71 1.78 6.16 -13.63
C LYS A 71 3.12 6.80 -13.24
N THR A 72 3.23 8.12 -13.21
CA THR A 72 4.43 8.87 -12.80
C THR A 72 4.54 9.06 -11.29
N ASN A 73 3.51 8.67 -10.53
CA ASN A 73 3.46 8.75 -9.08
C ASN A 73 3.85 7.41 -8.48
N GLU A 74 5.03 7.38 -7.89
CA GLU A 74 5.59 6.19 -7.27
C GLU A 74 6.38 6.53 -6.01
N SER A 75 6.50 5.57 -5.11
CA SER A 75 7.32 5.67 -3.91
C SER A 75 7.84 4.31 -3.50
N ASN A 76 9.04 4.27 -2.93
CA ASN A 76 9.64 3.05 -2.41
C ASN A 76 9.54 3.06 -0.88
N VAL A 77 8.91 2.02 -0.33
CA VAL A 77 8.80 1.80 1.12
C VAL A 77 9.87 0.77 1.51
N ASN A 78 10.82 1.16 2.35
CA ASN A 78 11.95 0.32 2.79
C ASN A 78 12.13 0.26 4.32
N SER A 79 11.25 0.93 5.05
CA SER A 79 11.19 0.92 6.52
C SER A 79 9.79 1.30 7.00
N VAL A 80 9.53 1.09 8.30
CA VAL A 80 8.39 1.70 8.98
C VAL A 80 8.50 3.23 8.87
N GLY A 81 7.42 3.90 8.49
CA GLY A 81 7.46 5.33 8.20
C GLY A 81 6.29 5.81 7.34
N THR A 82 6.33 7.10 7.00
CA THR A 82 5.35 7.73 6.12
C THR A 82 6.06 8.18 4.84
N TYR A 83 5.46 7.84 3.71
CA TYR A 83 5.97 8.09 2.37
C TYR A 83 4.92 8.82 1.55
N TYR A 84 5.36 9.57 0.54
CA TYR A 84 4.48 10.39 -0.28
C TYR A 84 4.68 10.14 -1.77
N MET A 85 3.60 9.91 -2.50
CA MET A 85 3.55 9.94 -3.96
C MET A 85 2.88 11.25 -4.36
N ASN A 86 3.68 12.28 -4.60
CA ASN A 86 3.16 13.59 -5.02
C ASN A 86 2.67 13.52 -6.46
N TYR A 87 1.47 14.03 -6.74
CA TYR A 87 1.00 14.13 -8.13
C TYR A 87 1.87 15.12 -8.88
N LYS A 88 2.42 14.70 -10.02
CA LYS A 88 3.22 15.57 -10.89
C LYS A 88 2.32 16.36 -11.85
N GLY A 89 2.61 17.66 -12.00
CA GLY A 89 1.88 18.56 -12.90
C GLY A 89 0.53 19.05 -12.35
N THR A 90 -0.33 19.55 -13.23
CA THR A 90 -1.64 20.11 -12.88
C THR A 90 -2.74 19.06 -12.70
N ALA A 91 -2.44 17.78 -12.91
CA ALA A 91 -3.41 16.67 -12.90
C ALA A 91 -3.62 16.08 -11.49
N VAL A 92 -3.94 16.93 -10.50
CA VAL A 92 -4.38 16.48 -9.17
C VAL A 92 -5.83 15.99 -9.28
N PRO A 93 -6.15 14.76 -8.86
CA PRO A 93 -7.53 14.27 -8.87
C PRO A 93 -8.43 15.12 -7.97
N LYS A 94 -9.66 15.36 -8.42
CA LYS A 94 -10.69 15.99 -7.60
C LYS A 94 -11.04 15.07 -6.43
N ALA A 95 -11.43 15.66 -5.31
CA ALA A 95 -11.85 14.92 -4.13
C ALA A 95 -12.98 13.94 -4.49
N GLY A 96 -12.90 12.72 -3.96
CA GLY A 96 -13.83 11.63 -4.29
C GLY A 96 -13.54 10.93 -5.62
N THR A 97 -12.49 11.29 -6.36
CA THR A 97 -12.08 10.51 -7.54
C THR A 97 -11.38 9.23 -7.09
N PRO A 98 -11.78 8.04 -7.54
CA PRO A 98 -11.08 6.81 -7.23
C PRO A 98 -9.71 6.79 -7.91
N VAL A 99 -8.66 6.52 -7.14
CA VAL A 99 -7.31 6.26 -7.65
C VAL A 99 -6.83 4.90 -7.18
N THR A 100 -6.24 4.15 -8.10
CA THR A 100 -5.77 2.80 -7.82
C THR A 100 -4.27 2.82 -7.57
N VAL A 101 -3.85 2.15 -6.51
CA VAL A 101 -2.45 2.00 -6.10
C VAL A 101 -2.11 0.51 -6.11
N LYS A 102 -1.05 0.17 -6.84
CA LYS A 102 -0.45 -1.16 -6.86
C LYS A 102 0.80 -1.15 -6.01
N ALA A 103 0.83 -2.00 -5.00
CA ALA A 103 1.98 -2.27 -4.16
C ALA A 103 2.65 -3.57 -4.63
N THR A 104 3.96 -3.56 -4.85
CA THR A 104 4.73 -4.72 -5.34
C THR A 104 5.99 -4.89 -4.50
N LEU A 105 6.26 -6.09 -3.97
CA LEU A 105 7.53 -6.40 -3.35
C LEU A 105 8.62 -6.50 -4.42
N THR A 106 9.75 -5.83 -4.21
CA THR A 106 10.87 -5.79 -5.15
C THR A 106 12.17 -6.11 -4.43
N ASN A 107 13.14 -6.66 -5.18
CA ASN A 107 14.45 -7.07 -4.68
C ASN A 107 14.35 -8.03 -3.48
N TYR A 108 13.41 -8.98 -3.55
CA TYR A 108 13.28 -10.07 -2.58
C TYR A 108 14.02 -11.32 -3.07
N VAL A 109 14.53 -12.12 -2.13
CA VAL A 109 15.23 -13.38 -2.44
C VAL A 109 14.34 -14.56 -2.05
N VAL A 110 14.24 -15.55 -2.91
CA VAL A 110 13.32 -16.70 -2.75
C VAL A 110 13.57 -17.53 -1.48
N SER A 111 14.73 -17.42 -0.85
CA SER A 111 15.10 -18.12 0.39
C SER A 111 14.84 -17.32 1.68
N LYS A 112 14.25 -16.13 1.58
CA LYS A 112 14.19 -15.16 2.67
C LYS A 112 12.77 -14.61 2.83
N THR A 113 12.45 -14.18 4.04
CA THR A 113 11.13 -13.61 4.35
C THR A 113 11.17 -12.09 4.25
N VAL A 114 10.16 -11.53 3.57
CA VAL A 114 9.91 -10.09 3.48
C VAL A 114 8.45 -9.83 3.77
N SER A 115 8.13 -8.87 4.64
CA SER A 115 6.76 -8.45 4.87
C SER A 115 6.65 -6.94 5.00
N SER A 116 5.58 -6.40 4.41
CA SER A 116 5.29 -4.98 4.39
C SER A 116 3.79 -4.78 4.58
N LYS A 117 3.41 -3.99 5.58
CA LYS A 117 2.01 -3.71 5.90
C LYS A 117 1.83 -2.24 6.21
N GLY A 118 0.62 -1.75 5.95
CA GLY A 118 0.33 -0.35 6.20
C GLY A 118 -1.00 0.10 5.61
N THR A 119 -1.13 1.42 5.46
CA THR A 119 -2.30 2.08 4.91
C THR A 119 -1.90 3.05 3.80
N ILE A 120 -2.78 3.21 2.82
CA ILE A 120 -2.67 4.16 1.72
C ILE A 120 -3.81 5.16 1.85
N THR A 121 -3.51 6.44 1.65
CA THR A 121 -4.48 7.54 1.67
C THR A 121 -4.24 8.46 0.49
N ALA A 122 -5.24 8.77 -0.34
CA ALA A 122 -5.09 9.66 -1.52
C ALA A 122 -5.76 11.02 -1.35
#